data_AF-A0A9E0KL64-F1
#
_entry.id   AF-A0A9E0KL64-F1
#
_cell.length_a   1.000
_cell.length_b   1.000
_cell.length_c   1.000
_cell.angle_alpha   90.00
_cell.angle_beta   90.00
_cell.angle_gamma   90.00
#
_symmetry.space_group_name_H-M   'P 1'
#
loop_
_entity.id
_entity.type
_entity.pdbx_description
1 polymer ?
#
loop_
_entity_poly.entity_id
_entity_poly.type
_entity_poly.pdbx_seq_one_letter_code
_entity_poly.pdbx_strand_id
1 'polypeptide(L)'
;ATIALARAIEKAGTTTDVYKIRADFHKALPINGDTIPTEIFGITEKGGLLINGSTQTVENGTLTPPIQYFWWIKSDKEWENIKKITKSTANMVRLPN
;
A
#
# COMPACT_ATOMS: atom_id res chain seq x y z
N ALA A 1 7.97 -2.90 -2.83
CA ALA A 1 7.68 -2.42 -4.20
C ALA A 1 8.18 -3.39 -5.28
N THR A 2 9.46 -3.78 -5.28
CA THR A 2 10.07 -4.59 -6.35
C THR A 2 9.41 -5.96 -6.56
N ILE A 3 9.04 -6.66 -5.48
CA ILE A 3 8.32 -7.96 -5.56
C ILE A 3 6.93 -7.80 -6.21
N ALA A 4 6.24 -6.68 -5.94
CA ALA A 4 4.93 -6.38 -6.53
C ALA A 4 5.02 -6.19 -8.03
N LEU A 5 6.02 -5.41 -8.46
CA LEU A 5 6.26 -5.13 -9.86
C LEU A 5 6.63 -6.40 -10.63
N ALA A 6 7.51 -7.25 -10.07
CA ALA A 6 7.89 -8.50 -10.71
C ALA A 6 6.68 -9.44 -10.92
N ARG A 7 5.83 -9.60 -9.91
CA ARG A 7 4.59 -10.37 -10.02
C ARG A 7 3.62 -9.75 -11.04
N ALA A 8 3.50 -8.42 -11.07
CA ALA A 8 2.64 -7.74 -12.05
C ALA A 8 3.13 -7.97 -13.49
N ILE A 9 4.44 -7.93 -13.72
CA ILE A 9 5.08 -8.26 -15.00
C ILE A 9 4.75 -9.70 -15.43
N GLU A 10 4.92 -10.66 -14.50
CA GLU A 10 4.60 -12.06 -14.73
C GLU A 10 3.12 -12.25 -15.09
N LYS A 11 2.20 -11.63 -14.34
CA LYS A 11 0.75 -11.73 -14.58
C LYS A 11 0.31 -11.04 -15.88
N ALA A 12 0.96 -9.95 -16.27
CA ALA A 12 0.68 -9.25 -17.51
C ALA A 12 1.19 -9.99 -18.76
N GLY A 13 2.07 -10.98 -18.60
CA GLY A 13 2.66 -11.74 -19.71
C GLY A 13 3.57 -10.92 -20.61
N THR A 14 4.11 -9.81 -20.11
CA THR A 14 4.96 -8.88 -20.87
C THR A 14 5.88 -8.11 -19.94
N THR A 15 7.10 -7.85 -20.39
CA THR A 15 8.12 -7.06 -19.68
C THR A 15 8.24 -5.63 -20.20
N THR A 16 7.60 -5.30 -21.32
CA THR A 16 7.80 -4.03 -22.05
C THR A 16 6.54 -3.20 -22.23
N ASP A 17 5.34 -3.81 -22.18
CA ASP A 17 4.08 -3.08 -22.26
C ASP A 17 3.67 -2.57 -20.87
N VAL A 18 4.11 -1.35 -20.56
CA VAL A 18 3.87 -0.70 -19.27
C VAL A 18 2.39 -0.47 -18.97
N TYR A 19 1.51 -0.40 -19.99
CA TYR A 19 0.08 -0.21 -19.78
C TYR A 19 -0.57 -1.51 -19.33
N LYS A 20 -0.23 -2.64 -19.97
CA LYS A 20 -0.67 -3.97 -19.52
C LYS A 20 -0.17 -4.30 -18.12
N ILE A 21 1.11 -4.02 -17.83
CA ILE A 21 1.68 -4.25 -16.49
C ILE A 21 0.94 -3.45 -15.41
N ARG A 22 0.60 -2.18 -15.68
CA ARG A 22 -0.17 -1.36 -14.73
C ARG A 22 -1.59 -1.85 -14.54
N ALA A 23 -2.29 -2.20 -15.62
CA ALA A 23 -3.67 -2.71 -15.56
C ALA A 23 -3.76 -3.99 -14.69
N ASP A 24 -2.74 -4.84 -14.76
CA ASP A 24 -2.69 -6.11 -14.04
C ASP A 24 -2.03 -6.04 -12.66
N PHE A 25 -1.58 -4.86 -12.22
CA PHE A 25 -0.86 -4.72 -10.95
C PHE A 25 -1.70 -5.16 -9.74
N HIS A 26 -3.02 -4.98 -9.78
CA HIS A 26 -3.93 -5.45 -8.74
C HIS A 26 -3.88 -6.97 -8.52
N LYS A 27 -3.55 -7.75 -9.56
CA LYS A 27 -3.39 -9.22 -9.49
C LYS A 27 -2.12 -9.63 -8.74
N ALA A 28 -1.19 -8.71 -8.52
CA ALA A 28 0.02 -8.94 -7.73
C ALA A 28 -0.19 -8.65 -6.22
N LEU A 29 -1.39 -8.21 -5.83
CA LEU A 29 -1.74 -7.82 -4.47
C LEU A 29 -2.76 -8.81 -3.84
N PRO A 30 -2.82 -8.88 -2.50
CA PRO A 30 -1.90 -8.27 -1.54
C PRO A 30 -0.54 -8.98 -1.55
N ILE A 31 0.53 -8.24 -1.22
CA ILE A 31 1.78 -8.90 -0.82
C ILE A 31 1.72 -9.12 0.69
N ASN A 32 2.02 -10.33 1.12
CA ASN A 32 1.92 -10.69 2.53
C ASN A 32 2.91 -9.87 3.37
N GLY A 33 2.37 -9.18 4.38
CA GLY A 33 3.08 -8.23 5.24
C GLY A 33 4.17 -8.86 6.10
N ASP A 34 4.11 -10.18 6.32
CA ASP A 34 5.14 -10.95 7.06
C ASP A 34 6.52 -10.88 6.40
N THR A 35 6.58 -10.54 5.11
CA THR A 35 7.83 -10.42 4.33
C THR A 35 8.14 -9.01 3.84
N ILE A 36 7.15 -8.11 3.84
CA ILE A 36 7.33 -6.72 3.42
C ILE A 36 6.60 -5.83 4.43
N PRO A 37 7.29 -4.91 5.15
CA PRO A 37 6.72 -4.09 6.22
C PRO A 37 5.83 -2.94 5.67
N THR A 38 5.09 -3.16 4.60
CA THR A 38 4.30 -2.14 3.90
C THR A 38 3.11 -2.76 3.19
N GLU A 39 1.94 -2.19 3.46
CA GLU A 39 0.71 -2.47 2.73
C GLU A 39 0.63 -1.56 1.49
N ILE A 40 0.28 -2.14 0.34
CA ILE A 40 0.06 -1.41 -0.92
C ILE A 40 -1.43 -1.45 -1.20
N PHE A 41 -2.08 -0.28 -1.18
CA PHE A 41 -3.53 -0.15 -1.30
C PHE A 41 -4.01 -0.01 -2.75
N GLY A 42 -3.08 0.25 -3.67
CA GLY A 42 -3.39 0.38 -5.09
C GLY A 42 -2.28 1.07 -5.88
N ILE A 43 -2.61 1.41 -7.13
CA ILE A 43 -1.73 2.11 -8.06
C ILE A 43 -2.55 3.16 -8.83
N THR A 44 -1.98 4.33 -9.05
CA THR A 44 -2.57 5.38 -9.91
C THR A 44 -2.36 5.05 -11.38
N GLU A 45 -3.10 5.69 -12.29
CA GLU A 45 -2.94 5.51 -13.74
C GLU A 45 -1.51 5.80 -14.23
N LYS A 46 -0.84 6.76 -13.56
CA LYS A 46 0.55 7.15 -13.85
C LYS A 46 1.59 6.21 -13.21
N GLY A 47 1.16 5.18 -12.48
CA GLY A 47 2.03 4.15 -11.90
C GLY A 47 2.52 4.45 -10.47
N GLY A 48 2.05 5.52 -9.82
CA GLY A 48 2.35 5.80 -8.43
C GLY A 48 1.62 4.84 -7.49
N LEU A 49 2.36 4.18 -6.59
CA LEU A 49 1.79 3.28 -5.59
C LEU A 49 1.12 4.06 -4.46
N LEU A 50 -0.05 3.60 -4.04
CA LEU A 50 -0.75 4.12 -2.87
C LEU A 50 -0.28 3.36 -1.63
N ILE A 51 0.69 3.94 -0.93
CA ILE A 51 1.32 3.39 0.27
C ILE A 51 1.10 4.40 1.40
N ASN A 52 0.87 3.93 2.63
CA ASN A 52 0.80 4.80 3.80
C ASN A 52 2.21 5.06 4.38
N GLY A 53 2.35 6.18 5.09
CA GLY A 53 3.49 6.42 5.95
C GLY A 53 3.27 5.69 7.27
N SER A 54 4.34 5.27 7.94
CA SER A 54 4.25 4.68 9.28
C SER A 54 5.33 5.26 10.17
N THR A 55 4.97 5.71 11.37
CA THR A 55 5.93 6.11 12.40
C THR A 55 5.80 5.19 13.60
N GLN A 56 6.93 4.83 14.18
CA GLN A 56 7.02 4.02 15.39
C GLN A 56 8.16 4.56 16.24
N THR A 57 8.01 4.53 17.56
CA THR A 57 9.05 4.95 18.50
C THR A 57 9.56 3.74 19.29
N VAL A 58 10.74 3.89 19.88
CA VAL A 58 11.26 2.95 20.87
C VAL A 58 11.14 3.60 22.23
N GLU A 59 10.40 2.97 23.13
CA GLU A 59 10.24 3.39 24.52
C GLU A 59 10.71 2.26 25.43
N ASN A 60 11.67 2.56 26.32
CA ASN A 60 12.27 1.59 27.23
C ASN A 60 12.76 0.30 26.53
N GLY A 61 13.38 0.45 25.35
CA GLY A 61 13.87 -0.67 24.54
C GLY A 61 12.79 -1.48 23.83
N THR A 62 11.51 -1.10 23.92
CA THR A 62 10.39 -1.77 23.26
C THR A 62 9.78 -0.88 22.18
N LEU A 63 9.38 -1.46 21.05
CA LEU A 63 8.66 -0.72 20.00
C LEU A 63 7.24 -0.38 20.43
N THR A 64 6.82 0.87 20.25
CA THR A 64 5.42 1.29 20.45
C THR A 64 4.53 0.79 19.30
N PRO A 65 3.20 0.73 19.45
CA PRO A 65 2.32 0.50 18.30
C PRO A 65 2.52 1.60 17.23
N PRO A 66 2.63 1.25 15.93
CA PRO A 66 2.84 2.24 14.89
C PRO A 66 1.60 3.11 14.67
N ILE A 67 1.83 4.33 14.18
CA ILE A 67 0.79 5.21 13.64
C ILE A 67 0.96 5.28 12.13
N GLN A 68 -0.12 5.01 11.39
CA GLN A 68 -0.14 5.01 9.94
C GLN A 68 -0.81 6.27 9.39
N TYR A 69 -0.12 6.97 8.49
CA TYR A 69 -0.57 8.23 7.91
C TYR A 69 -0.91 8.10 6.43
N PHE A 70 -2.08 8.61 6.06
CA PHE A 70 -2.61 8.56 4.71
C PHE A 70 -2.82 9.98 4.17
N TRP A 71 -1.98 10.39 3.21
CA TRP A 71 -2.02 11.75 2.60
C TRP A 71 -2.75 11.79 1.25
N TRP A 72 -2.95 10.63 0.62
CA TRP A 72 -3.53 10.51 -0.72
C TRP A 72 -5.05 10.24 -0.72
N ILE A 73 -5.66 10.02 0.45
CA ILE A 73 -7.11 9.80 0.59
C ILE A 73 -7.83 11.14 0.60
N LYS A 74 -8.70 11.39 -0.37
CA LYS A 74 -9.32 12.71 -0.58
C LYS A 74 -10.76 12.80 -0.10
N SER A 75 -11.43 11.66 0.11
CA SER A 75 -12.83 11.60 0.52
C SER A 75 -13.10 10.67 1.69
N ASP A 76 -14.24 10.86 2.36
CA ASP A 76 -14.71 9.95 3.42
C ASP A 76 -15.04 8.57 2.86
N LYS A 77 -15.60 8.50 1.66
CA LYS A 77 -15.87 7.22 0.98
C LYS A 77 -14.61 6.41 0.77
N GLU A 78 -13.52 7.03 0.30
CA GLU A 78 -12.23 6.37 0.16
C GLU A 78 -11.68 5.94 1.52
N TRP A 79 -11.79 6.79 2.54
CA TRP A 79 -11.35 6.46 3.90
C TRP A 79 -12.05 5.22 4.46
N GLU A 80 -13.37 5.15 4.35
CA GLU A 80 -14.14 3.98 4.78
C GLU A 80 -13.78 2.72 4.00
N ASN A 81 -13.48 2.84 2.69
CA ASN A 81 -13.03 1.70 1.90
C ASN A 81 -11.65 1.20 2.34
N ILE A 82 -10.72 2.10 2.62
CA ILE A 82 -9.37 1.74 3.09
C ILE A 82 -9.44 1.01 4.43
N LYS A 83 -10.25 1.49 5.38
CA LYS A 83 -10.48 0.79 6.67
C LYS A 83 -11.04 -0.62 6.53
N LYS A 84 -11.79 -0.92 5.45
CA LYS A 84 -12.35 -2.27 5.21
C LYS A 84 -11.35 -3.25 4.62
N ILE A 85 -10.38 -2.75 3.84
CA ILE A 85 -9.42 -3.63 3.13
C ILE A 85 -8.11 -3.80 3.88
N THR A 86 -7.72 -2.81 4.71
CA THR A 86 -6.47 -2.87 5.46
C THR A 86 -6.38 -4.10 6.33
N LYS A 87 -5.19 -4.68 6.41
CA LYS A 87 -4.86 -5.77 7.35
C LYS A 87 -4.16 -5.27 8.61
N SER A 88 -3.84 -3.99 8.68
CA SER A 88 -3.18 -3.41 9.84
C SER A 88 -4.16 -3.21 11.00
N THR A 89 -3.68 -3.45 12.23
CA THR A 89 -4.36 -3.06 13.47
C THR A 89 -3.80 -1.76 14.06
N ALA A 90 -2.88 -1.10 13.34
CA ALA A 90 -2.26 0.15 13.74
C ALA A 90 -3.28 1.30 13.81
N ASN A 91 -2.96 2.34 14.59
CA ASN A 91 -3.75 3.56 14.57
C ASN A 91 -3.61 4.24 13.20
N MET A 92 -4.72 4.50 12.52
CA MET A 92 -4.73 5.09 11.18
C MET A 92 -5.20 6.55 11.23
N VAL A 93 -4.43 7.44 10.62
CA VAL A 93 -4.67 8.87 10.54
C VAL A 93 -4.77 9.30 9.08
N ARG A 94 -5.89 9.88 8.68
CA ARG A 94 -6.01 10.62 7.41
C ARG A 94 -5.61 12.06 7.64
N LEU A 95 -4.61 12.54 6.89
CA LEU A 95 -4.20 13.95 6.99
C LEU A 95 -5.29 14.86 6.39
N PRO A 96 -5.54 16.04 6.97
CA PRO A 96 -6.41 17.04 6.35
C PRO A 96 -5.84 17.46 5.00
N ASN A 97 -6.72 17.65 4.02
CA ASN A 97 -6.37 18.12 2.68
C ASN A 97 -6.15 19.62 2.63
#